data_AF-A0A9D6U8C2-F1
#
_entry.id   AF-A0A9D6U8C2-F1
#
_cell.length_a   1.000
_cell.length_b   1.000
_cell.length_c   1.000
_cell.angle_alpha   90.00
_cell.angle_beta   90.00
_cell.angle_gamma   90.00
#
_symmetry.space_group_name_H-M   'P 1'
#
loop_
_entity.id
_entity.type
_entity.pdbx_description
1 polymer ?
#
loop_
_entity_poly.entity_id
_entity_poly.type
_entity_poly.pdbx_seq_one_letter_code
_entity_poly.pdbx_strand_id
1 'polypeptide(L)'
;MQNKRPFREIPFTIEQLVFFRKEVKDAGDFDALMVEKKALELSGVTLVVSLYTDIEDYKEKYITGIYEPLRKHYDTQAPYLFWGEMNEMLSQLKRDRKQKFHLIMKAKENIDAK
;
A
#
# COMPACT_ATOMS: atom_id res chain seq x y z
N MET A 1 -4.76 -23.18 18.00
CA MET A 1 -3.42 -22.87 17.48
C MET A 1 -3.53 -21.59 16.66
N GLN A 2 -2.96 -20.48 17.14
CA GLN A 2 -2.93 -19.24 16.36
C GLN A 2 -1.77 -19.35 15.36
N ASN A 3 -2.08 -19.48 14.08
CA ASN A 3 -1.09 -19.36 13.01
C ASN A 3 -0.62 -17.91 12.96
N LYS A 4 0.38 -17.56 13.78
CA LYS A 4 1.18 -16.35 13.57
C LYS A 4 1.92 -16.55 12.25
N ARG A 5 1.40 -15.99 11.15
CA ARG A 5 2.20 -15.84 9.93
C ARG A 5 3.47 -15.09 10.35
N PRO A 6 4.68 -15.57 10.00
CA PRO A 6 5.89 -14.80 10.28
C PRO A 6 5.70 -13.42 9.65
N PHE A 7 5.89 -12.36 10.44
CA PHE A 7 5.97 -10.99 9.93
C PHE A 7 7.08 -11.01 8.87
N ARG A 8 6.70 -11.06 7.58
CA ARG A 8 7.65 -10.73 6.52
C ARG A 8 7.91 -9.25 6.68
N GLU A 9 9.14 -8.91 7.05
CA GLU A 9 9.60 -7.53 6.95
C GLU A 9 9.51 -7.11 5.49
N ILE A 10 8.44 -6.40 5.14
CA ILE A 10 8.37 -5.62 3.92
C ILE A 10 8.25 -4.15 4.34
N PRO A 11 9.35 -3.50 4.75
CA PRO A 11 9.32 -2.07 4.98
C PRO A 11 9.44 -1.39 3.62
N PHE A 12 8.32 -1.14 2.95
CA PHE A 12 8.31 -0.26 1.78
C PHE A 12 9.04 1.04 2.12
N THR A 13 9.92 1.49 1.25
CA THR A 13 10.65 2.73 1.50
C THR A 13 9.69 3.93 1.50
N ILE A 14 10.05 5.01 2.16
CA ILE A 14 9.25 6.25 2.14
C ILE A 14 9.06 6.73 0.70
N GLU A 15 10.08 6.59 -0.14
CA GLU A 15 10.03 6.97 -1.56
C GLU A 15 9.00 6.15 -2.33
N GLN A 16 8.99 4.82 -2.16
CA GLN A 16 8.01 3.91 -2.75
C GLN A 16 6.58 4.26 -2.29
N LEU A 17 6.40 4.56 -1.01
CA LEU A 17 5.09 4.94 -0.47
C LEU A 17 4.63 6.30 -1.03
N VAL A 18 5.51 7.29 -1.14
CA VAL A 18 5.18 8.60 -1.73
C VAL A 18 4.83 8.46 -3.20
N PHE A 19 5.57 7.64 -3.95
CA PHE A 19 5.27 7.34 -5.35
C PHE A 19 3.92 6.63 -5.49
N PHE A 20 3.68 5.60 -4.69
CA PHE A 20 2.41 4.87 -4.66
C PHE A 20 1.23 5.79 -4.31
N ARG A 21 1.39 6.72 -3.36
CA ARG A 21 0.35 7.71 -3.03
C ARG A 21 0.02 8.61 -4.22
N LYS A 22 1.02 8.96 -5.03
CA LYS A 22 0.80 9.75 -6.25
C LYS A 22 0.00 8.94 -7.25
N GLU A 23 0.38 7.68 -7.50
CA GLU A 23 -0.38 6.78 -8.38
C GLU A 23 -1.84 6.63 -7.93
N VAL A 24 -2.09 6.40 -6.64
CA VAL A 24 -3.47 6.30 -6.10
C VAL A 24 -4.26 7.59 -6.33
N LYS A 25 -3.61 8.75 -6.21
CA LYS A 25 -4.27 10.05 -6.45
C LYS A 25 -4.56 10.25 -7.95
N ASP A 26 -3.62 9.90 -8.81
CA ASP A 26 -3.72 10.08 -10.26
C ASP A 26 -4.79 9.16 -10.86
N ALA A 27 -4.95 7.94 -10.31
CA ALA A 27 -6.03 7.00 -10.66
C ALA A 27 -7.40 7.38 -10.04
N GLY A 28 -7.42 8.33 -9.09
CA GLY A 28 -8.62 8.78 -8.37
C GLY A 28 -8.80 8.12 -7.01
N ASP A 29 -8.67 6.79 -6.94
CA ASP A 29 -8.64 6.03 -5.68
C ASP A 29 -7.83 4.72 -5.79
N PHE A 30 -7.81 3.95 -4.69
CA PHE A 30 -7.04 2.71 -4.62
C PHE A 30 -7.61 1.61 -5.52
N ASP A 31 -8.94 1.43 -5.55
CA ASP A 31 -9.56 0.37 -6.34
C ASP A 31 -9.43 0.66 -7.84
N ALA A 32 -9.54 1.93 -8.25
CA ALA A 32 -9.24 2.38 -9.61
C ALA A 32 -7.79 2.06 -10.01
N LEU A 33 -6.82 2.34 -9.13
CA LEU A 33 -5.42 1.96 -9.38
C LEU A 33 -5.26 0.44 -9.47
N MET A 34 -6.00 -0.34 -8.67
CA MET A 34 -5.94 -1.80 -8.72
C MET A 34 -6.52 -2.36 -10.02
N VAL A 35 -7.53 -1.71 -10.61
CA VAL A 35 -8.01 -2.06 -11.95
C VAL A 35 -6.94 -1.75 -13.00
N GLU A 36 -6.29 -0.58 -12.94
CA GLU A 36 -5.19 -0.22 -13.86
C GLU A 36 -4.00 -1.18 -13.77
N LYS A 37 -3.64 -1.57 -12.55
CA LYS A 37 -2.59 -2.57 -12.28
C LYS A 37 -3.07 -4.01 -12.46
N LYS A 38 -4.29 -4.23 -12.96
CA LYS A 38 -4.94 -5.54 -13.15
C LYS A 38 -4.95 -6.44 -11.91
N ALA A 39 -4.84 -5.84 -10.72
CA ALA A 39 -5.02 -6.51 -9.44
C ALA A 39 -6.50 -6.73 -9.10
N LEU A 40 -7.37 -5.90 -9.69
CA LEU A 40 -8.82 -6.11 -9.74
C LEU A 40 -9.27 -6.24 -11.20
N GLU A 41 -10.35 -6.98 -11.39
CA GLU A 41 -11.08 -7.06 -12.65
C GLU A 41 -12.57 -6.81 -12.41
N LEU A 42 -13.24 -6.23 -13.41
CA LEU A 42 -14.68 -6.03 -13.38
C LEU A 42 -15.38 -7.29 -13.91
N SER A 43 -16.10 -7.98 -13.03
CA SER A 43 -16.98 -9.09 -13.39
C SER A 43 -18.43 -8.63 -13.28
N GLY A 44 -18.99 -8.18 -14.40
CA GLY A 44 -20.31 -7.55 -14.44
C GLY A 44 -20.32 -6.20 -13.72
N VAL A 45 -20.98 -6.13 -12.55
CA VAL A 45 -21.07 -4.92 -11.71
C VAL A 45 -20.21 -5.02 -10.45
N THR A 46 -19.41 -6.08 -10.31
CA THR A 46 -18.62 -6.36 -9.10
C THR A 46 -17.14 -6.36 -9.44
N LEU A 47 -16.34 -5.74 -8.56
CA LEU A 47 -14.89 -5.84 -8.61
C LEU A 47 -14.45 -7.14 -7.92
N VAL A 48 -13.63 -7.91 -8.63
CA VAL A 48 -13.11 -9.20 -8.16
C VAL A 48 -11.59 -9.13 -8.14
N VAL A 49 -10.98 -9.77 -7.13
CA VAL A 49 -9.51 -9.87 -7.04
C VAL A 49 -8.99 -10.80 -8.12
N SER A 50 -8.10 -10.28 -8.96
CA SER A 50 -7.42 -11.06 -9.98
C SER A 50 -6.42 -12.03 -9.36
N LEU A 51 -6.38 -13.26 -9.86
CA LEU A 51 -5.40 -14.27 -9.49
C LEU A 51 -4.47 -14.56 -10.67
N TYR A 52 -3.17 -14.54 -10.40
CA TYR A 52 -2.12 -14.80 -11.37
C TYR A 52 -1.42 -16.11 -11.04
N THR A 53 -1.65 -17.13 -11.87
CA THR A 53 -0.94 -18.41 -11.77
C THR A 53 0.55 -18.22 -12.03
N ASP A 54 0.90 -17.32 -12.96
CA ASP A 54 2.27 -16.88 -13.21
C ASP A 54 2.53 -15.54 -12.50
N ILE A 55 3.20 -15.63 -11.35
CA ILE A 55 3.54 -14.44 -10.56
C ILE A 55 4.68 -13.63 -11.20
N GLU A 56 5.53 -14.25 -12.02
CA GLU A 56 6.67 -13.57 -12.63
C GLU A 56 6.20 -12.65 -13.76
N ASP A 57 5.23 -13.09 -14.57
CA ASP A 57 4.57 -12.23 -15.57
C ASP A 57 3.98 -10.96 -14.95
N TYR A 58 3.37 -11.07 -13.75
CA TYR A 58 2.86 -9.91 -13.04
C TYR A 58 3.97 -8.97 -12.56
N LYS A 59 5.05 -9.53 -12.00
CA LYS A 59 6.22 -8.75 -11.54
C LYS A 59 6.87 -8.00 -12.69
N GLU A 60 6.99 -8.64 -13.85
CA GLU A 60 7.56 -8.05 -15.07
C GLU A 60 6.79 -6.82 -15.53
N LYS A 61 5.46 -6.85 -15.41
CA LYS A 61 4.59 -5.76 -15.83
C LYS A 61 4.47 -4.62 -14.82
N TYR A 62 4.31 -4.95 -13.54
CA TYR A 62 3.81 -3.98 -12.55
C TYR A 62 4.75 -3.73 -11.37
N ILE A 63 5.69 -4.63 -11.10
CA ILE A 63 6.69 -4.48 -10.02
C ILE A 63 8.00 -4.01 -10.65
N THR A 64 7.97 -2.85 -11.31
CA THR A 64 9.08 -2.28 -12.09
C THR A 64 9.51 -0.93 -11.53
N GLY A 65 10.65 -0.41 -12.03
CA GLY A 65 11.14 0.92 -11.68
C GLY A 65 11.42 1.05 -10.18
N ILE A 66 10.75 1.98 -9.49
CA ILE A 66 10.93 2.18 -8.05
C ILE A 66 10.49 0.96 -7.21
N TYR A 67 9.63 0.10 -7.77
CA TYR A 67 9.18 -1.14 -7.16
C TYR A 67 10.06 -2.35 -7.48
N GLU A 68 11.02 -2.23 -8.41
CA GLU A 68 11.92 -3.33 -8.82
C GLU A 68 12.56 -4.05 -7.61
N PRO A 69 13.06 -3.35 -6.56
CA PRO A 69 13.64 -4.03 -5.40
C PRO A 69 12.64 -4.90 -4.60
N LEU A 70 11.34 -4.70 -4.80
CA LEU A 70 10.26 -5.44 -4.13
C LEU A 70 9.94 -6.77 -4.83
N ARG A 71 10.46 -7.04 -6.04
CA ARG A 71 10.21 -8.31 -6.77
C ARG A 71 10.57 -9.55 -5.96
N LYS A 72 11.65 -9.49 -5.18
CA LYS A 72 12.10 -10.57 -4.28
C LYS A 72 11.16 -10.80 -3.09
N HIS A 73 10.32 -9.81 -2.77
CA HIS A 73 9.37 -9.86 -1.65
C HIS A 73 7.95 -10.21 -2.10
N TYR A 74 7.65 -10.03 -3.38
CA TYR A 74 6.37 -10.40 -3.97
C TYR A 74 6.28 -11.93 -4.14
N ASP A 75 5.40 -12.57 -3.38
CA ASP A 75 5.20 -14.02 -3.36
C ASP A 75 3.73 -14.46 -3.48
N THR A 76 2.84 -13.52 -3.77
CA THR A 76 1.40 -13.75 -3.79
C THR A 76 0.88 -13.94 -5.21
N GLN A 77 -0.04 -14.88 -5.40
CA GLN A 77 -0.82 -14.99 -6.64
C GLN A 77 -1.91 -13.92 -6.75
N ALA A 78 -2.24 -13.24 -5.65
CA ALA A 78 -3.22 -12.16 -5.61
C ALA A 78 -2.50 -10.82 -5.45
N PRO A 79 -2.27 -10.05 -6.53
CA PRO A 79 -1.53 -8.79 -6.46
C PRO A 79 -2.17 -7.75 -5.56
N TYR A 80 -3.50 -7.81 -5.43
CA TYR A 80 -4.27 -6.93 -4.56
C TYR A 80 -3.75 -6.96 -3.12
N LEU A 81 -3.30 -8.12 -2.62
CA LEU A 81 -2.75 -8.24 -1.27
C LEU A 81 -1.46 -7.42 -1.10
N PHE A 82 -0.54 -7.53 -2.07
CA PHE A 82 0.72 -6.80 -2.05
C PHE A 82 0.52 -5.28 -2.06
N TRP A 83 -0.32 -4.78 -2.97
CA TRP A 83 -0.63 -3.36 -3.03
C TRP A 83 -1.49 -2.89 -1.85
N GLY A 84 -2.32 -3.78 -1.30
CA GLY A 84 -3.10 -3.53 -0.09
C GLY A 84 -2.23 -3.26 1.13
N GLU A 85 -1.14 -4.02 1.30
CA GLU A 85 -0.15 -3.77 2.36
C GLU A 85 0.51 -2.38 2.22
N MET A 86 0.86 -1.98 1.00
CA MET A 86 1.37 -0.62 0.74
C MET A 86 0.34 0.46 1.10
N ASN A 87 -0.93 0.24 0.75
CA ASN A 87 -2.02 1.17 1.02
C ASN A 87 -2.33 1.29 2.52
N GLU A 88 -2.23 0.19 3.26
CA GLU A 88 -2.36 0.17 4.70
C GLU A 88 -1.24 0.99 5.36
N MET A 89 0.03 0.76 4.97
CA MET A 89 1.17 1.52 5.48
C MET A 89 1.07 3.01 5.16
N LEU A 90 0.58 3.38 3.98
CA LEU A 90 0.27 4.76 3.63
C LEU A 90 -0.76 5.40 4.56
N SER A 91 -1.77 4.64 4.95
CA SER A 91 -2.83 5.08 5.85
C SER A 91 -2.32 5.25 7.28
N GLN A 92 -1.41 4.37 7.72
CA GLN A 92 -0.71 4.50 9.00
C GLN A 92 0.17 5.76 9.04
N LEU A 93 0.95 6.05 7.99
CA LEU A 93 1.74 7.29 7.91
C LEU A 93 0.89 8.57 8.02
N LYS A 94 -0.34 8.56 7.47
CA LYS A 94 -1.29 9.68 7.60
C LYS A 94 -1.81 9.80 9.03
N ARG A 95 -2.14 8.68 9.68
CA ARG A 95 -2.59 8.64 11.09
C ARG A 95 -1.49 9.14 12.01
N ASP A 96 -0.24 8.74 11.77
CA ASP A 96 0.90 9.12 12.58
C ASP A 96 1.25 10.60 12.42
N ARG A 97 1.19 11.19 11.22
CA ARG A 97 1.33 12.65 11.07
C ARG A 97 0.22 13.41 11.78
N LYS A 98 -1.02 12.93 11.75
CA LYS A 98 -2.16 13.57 12.43
C LYS A 98 -2.02 13.48 13.95
N GLN A 99 -1.51 12.36 14.47
CA GLN A 99 -1.21 12.19 15.89
C GLN A 99 0.02 12.98 16.33
N LYS A 100 1.10 13.02 15.55
CA LYS A 100 2.32 13.77 15.86
C LYS A 100 2.07 15.28 15.82
N PHE A 101 1.30 15.79 14.85
CA PHE A 101 0.84 17.18 14.86
C PHE A 101 -0.12 17.47 16.02
N HIS A 102 -1.07 16.58 16.34
CA HIS A 102 -1.98 16.77 17.47
C HIS A 102 -1.26 16.76 18.83
N LEU A 103 -0.25 15.91 19.00
CA LEU A 103 0.61 15.87 20.19
C LEU A 103 1.49 17.12 20.29
N ILE A 104 2.05 17.59 19.18
CA ILE A 104 2.84 18.85 19.13
C ILE A 104 1.94 20.07 19.44
N MET A 105 0.72 20.10 18.91
CA MET A 105 -0.25 21.18 19.19
C MET A 105 -0.73 21.15 20.65
N LYS A 106 -1.07 19.98 21.20
CA LYS A 106 -1.42 19.83 22.63
C LYS A 106 -0.26 20.20 23.56
N ALA A 107 0.97 19.85 23.19
CA ALA A 107 2.15 20.24 23.98
C ALA A 107 2.35 21.76 23.96
N LYS A 108 2.10 22.41 22.81
CA LYS A 108 2.18 23.87 22.67
C LYS A 108 1.07 24.60 23.46
N GLU A 109 -0.16 24.12 23.40
CA GLU A 109 -1.29 24.66 24.19
C GLU A 109 -1.06 24.53 25.70
N ASN A 110 -0.41 23.47 26.18
CA ASN A 110 -0.06 23.30 27.60
C ASN A 110 1.12 24.16 28.07
N ILE A 111 1.95 24.65 27.14
CA ILE A 111 3.06 25.57 27.44
C ILE A 111 2.54 27.00 27.48
N ASP A 112 1.63 27.36 26.58
CA ASP A 112 1.05 28.71 26.49
C ASP A 112 -0.08 28.96 27.52
N ALA A 113 -0.57 27.92 28.19
CA ALA A 113 -1.59 27.99 29.26
C ALA A 113 -1.00 28.07 30.69
N LYS A 114 0.31 28.28 30.83
CA LYS A 114 1.02 28.55 32.09
C LYS A 114 1.61 29.94 32.08
#